data_AF-A0A7W1KWG9-F1
#
_entry.id   AF-A0A7W1KWG9-F1
#
_cell.length_a   1.000
_cell.length_b   1.000
_cell.length_c   1.000
_cell.angle_alpha   90.00
_cell.angle_beta   90.00
_cell.angle_gamma   90.00
#
_symmetry.space_group_name_H-M   'P 1'
#
loop_
_entity.id
_entity.type
_entity.pdbx_description
1 polymer ?
#
loop_
_entity_poly.entity_id
_entity_poly.type
_entity_poly.pdbx_seq_one_letter_code
_entity_poly.pdbx_strand_id
1 'polypeptide(L)'
;MRLTEEQQHTLRAAVDRIIPPDDYPGAWQGGVGDYLARQFESDLRPMLDDYCAGLSALEAESVARFQQTFVLLSEEEQDTMLRHIEAGEVLTAWNVTPRLFFNLLVNTTAEGFYSNPEQGGNRKGVSWAMTGFEEPLQ
;
A
#
# COMPACT_ATOMS: atom_id res chain seq x y z
N MET A 1 18.23 -2.75 -1.92
CA MET A 1 17.39 -1.90 -2.78
C MET A 1 16.63 -0.90 -1.91
N ARG A 2 16.06 0.15 -2.50
CA ARG A 2 15.04 1.05 -1.93
C ARG A 2 14.01 1.32 -3.04
N LEU A 3 12.79 1.71 -2.69
CA LEU A 3 11.77 2.09 -3.68
C LEU A 3 12.23 3.30 -4.49
N THR A 4 12.01 3.28 -5.81
CA THR A 4 12.16 4.47 -6.67
C THR A 4 11.07 5.50 -6.40
N GLU A 5 11.22 6.73 -6.89
CA GLU A 5 10.18 7.76 -6.74
C GLU A 5 8.86 7.33 -7.41
N GLU A 6 8.92 6.72 -8.59
CA GLU A 6 7.73 6.18 -9.27
C GLU A 6 7.05 5.11 -8.42
N GLN A 7 7.82 4.14 -7.90
CA GLN A 7 7.28 3.10 -7.01
C GLN A 7 6.68 3.68 -5.73
N GLN A 8 7.24 4.76 -5.17
CA GLN A 8 6.66 5.43 -4.00
C GLN A 8 5.33 6.11 -4.33
N HIS A 9 5.20 6.74 -5.50
CA HIS A 9 3.95 7.34 -5.94
C HIS A 9 2.88 6.26 -6.18
N THR A 10 3.23 5.17 -6.85
CA THR A 10 2.34 4.02 -7.07
C THR A 10 1.93 3.39 -5.75
N LEU A 11 2.88 3.19 -4.82
CA LEU A 11 2.61 2.68 -3.48
C LEU A 11 1.62 3.57 -2.73
N ARG A 12 1.85 4.89 -2.73
CA ARG A 12 0.94 5.85 -2.10
C ARG A 12 -0.49 5.69 -2.61
N ALA A 13 -0.67 5.74 -3.94
CA ALA A 13 -1.99 5.60 -4.53
C ALA A 13 -2.62 4.24 -4.16
N ALA A 14 -1.83 3.16 -4.17
CA ALA A 14 -2.34 1.83 -3.88
C ALA A 14 -2.75 1.66 -2.41
N VAL A 15 -1.96 2.15 -1.44
CA VAL A 15 -2.32 2.03 -0.01
C VAL A 15 -3.53 2.89 0.36
N ASP A 16 -3.68 4.07 -0.26
CA ASP A 16 -4.87 4.91 -0.10
C ASP A 16 -6.12 4.29 -0.76
N ARG A 17 -5.97 3.22 -1.53
CA ARG A 17 -7.11 2.41 -2.02
C ARG A 17 -7.44 1.23 -1.12
N ILE A 18 -6.48 0.77 -0.31
CA ILE A 18 -6.73 -0.22 0.75
C ILE A 18 -7.43 0.42 1.96
N ILE A 19 -6.92 1.57 2.42
CA ILE A 19 -7.55 2.37 3.49
C ILE A 19 -7.67 3.81 3.00
N PRO A 20 -8.80 4.17 2.37
CA PRO A 20 -9.01 5.51 1.85
C PRO A 20 -9.25 6.57 2.92
N PRO A 21 -8.98 7.85 2.59
CA PRO A 21 -9.45 8.95 3.42
C PRO A 21 -10.99 9.02 3.38
N ASP A 22 -11.58 9.22 4.54
CA ASP A 22 -12.99 9.51 4.74
C ASP A 22 -13.15 10.68 5.74
N ASP A 23 -13.98 10.53 6.78
CA ASP A 23 -13.99 11.45 7.92
C ASP A 23 -12.62 11.46 8.67
N TYR A 24 -11.78 10.45 8.44
CA TYR A 24 -10.44 10.30 8.96
C TYR A 24 -9.38 10.27 7.84
N PRO A 25 -8.10 10.60 8.16
CA PRO A 25 -7.00 10.45 7.20
C PRO A 25 -6.84 9.01 6.71
N GLY A 26 -6.63 8.84 5.39
CA GLY A 26 -6.34 7.53 4.78
C GLY A 26 -4.94 7.00 5.11
N ALA A 27 -4.62 5.81 4.60
CA ALA A 27 -3.38 5.08 4.86
C ALA A 27 -2.12 5.95 4.81
N TRP A 28 -1.93 6.69 3.71
CA TRP A 28 -0.72 7.48 3.51
C TRP A 28 -0.61 8.62 4.52
N GLN A 29 -1.70 9.35 4.74
CA GLN A 29 -1.73 10.44 5.71
C GLN A 29 -1.60 9.93 7.16
N GLY A 30 -2.13 8.72 7.41
CA GLY A 30 -1.95 7.95 8.63
C GLY A 30 -0.54 7.39 8.84
N GLY A 31 0.40 7.63 7.92
CA GLY A 31 1.81 7.29 8.11
C GLY A 31 2.23 5.90 7.62
N VAL A 32 1.39 5.19 6.86
CA VAL A 32 1.72 3.86 6.32
C VAL A 32 3.00 3.89 5.47
N GLY A 33 3.23 4.96 4.70
CA GLY A 33 4.46 5.12 3.90
C GLY A 33 5.73 5.14 4.75
N ASP A 34 5.70 5.85 5.89
CA ASP A 34 6.84 5.96 6.81
C ASP A 34 7.08 4.62 7.54
N TYR A 35 5.99 3.95 7.95
CA TYR A 35 6.05 2.60 8.49
C TYR A 35 6.77 1.65 7.52
N LEU A 36 6.29 1.57 6.27
CA LEU A 36 6.88 0.70 5.26
C LEU A 36 8.34 1.03 4.98
N ALA A 37 8.69 2.32 4.86
CA ALA A 37 10.07 2.74 4.65
C ALA A 37 11.00 2.25 5.77
N ARG A 38 10.57 2.35 7.03
CA ARG A 38 11.32 1.83 8.20
C ARG A 38 11.38 0.31 8.21
N GLN A 39 10.28 -0.36 7.92
CA GLN A 39 10.21 -1.82 7.96
C GLN A 39 11.00 -2.48 6.82
N PHE A 40 11.10 -1.85 5.64
CA PHE A 40 11.99 -2.31 4.56
C PHE A 40 13.48 -2.20 4.87
N GLU A 41 13.85 -1.49 5.94
CA GLU A 41 15.21 -1.45 6.49
C GLU A 41 15.41 -2.45 7.64
N SER A 42 14.36 -3.15 8.06
CA SER A 42 14.35 -4.12 9.17
C SER A 42 13.55 -5.38 8.81
N ASP A 43 12.40 -5.61 9.44
CA ASP A 43 11.70 -6.91 9.42
C ASP A 43 11.13 -7.28 8.05
N LEU A 44 10.71 -6.28 7.27
CA LEU A 44 10.21 -6.46 5.89
C LEU A 44 11.33 -6.41 4.84
N ARG A 45 12.61 -6.33 5.24
CA ARG A 45 13.73 -6.33 4.29
C ARG A 45 13.69 -7.50 3.30
N PRO A 46 13.39 -8.75 3.70
CA PRO A 46 13.31 -9.88 2.77
C PRO A 46 12.20 -9.75 1.73
N MET A 47 11.16 -8.95 2.01
CA MET A 47 10.00 -8.75 1.13
C MET A 47 10.15 -7.56 0.19
N LEU A 48 11.21 -6.76 0.34
CA LEU A 48 11.38 -5.53 -0.44
C LEU A 48 11.46 -5.80 -1.95
N ASP A 49 12.11 -6.88 -2.36
CA ASP A 49 12.25 -7.21 -3.79
C ASP A 49 10.90 -7.61 -4.40
N ASP A 50 10.07 -8.37 -3.68
CA ASP A 50 8.69 -8.69 -4.06
C ASP A 50 7.81 -7.44 -4.15
N TYR A 51 8.00 -6.50 -3.22
CA TYR A 51 7.31 -5.21 -3.21
C TYR A 51 7.67 -4.36 -4.43
N CYS A 52 8.96 -4.21 -4.72
CA CYS A 52 9.43 -3.51 -5.91
C CYS A 52 8.89 -4.15 -7.19
N ALA A 53 8.95 -5.49 -7.28
CA ALA A 53 8.46 -6.23 -8.43
C ALA A 53 6.95 -6.03 -8.64
N GLY A 54 6.16 -6.09 -7.57
CA GLY A 54 4.72 -5.91 -7.64
C GLY A 54 4.30 -4.48 -7.98
N LEU A 55 4.96 -3.47 -7.41
CA LEU A 55 4.70 -2.07 -7.75
C LEU A 55 5.03 -1.76 -9.22
N SER A 56 6.15 -2.26 -9.73
CA SER A 56 6.49 -2.11 -11.15
C SER A 56 5.53 -2.88 -12.07
N ALA A 57 5.03 -4.05 -11.64
CA ALA A 57 4.06 -4.81 -12.42
C ALA A 57 2.67 -4.15 -12.42
N LEU A 58 2.22 -3.59 -11.29
CA LEU A 58 0.99 -2.79 -11.19
C LEU A 58 1.02 -1.59 -12.15
N GLU A 59 2.17 -0.92 -12.23
CA GLU A 59 2.40 0.18 -13.16
C GLU A 59 2.27 -0.28 -14.62
N ALA A 60 2.92 -1.40 -14.97
CA ALA A 60 2.85 -1.99 -16.31
C ALA A 60 1.43 -2.46 -16.69
N GLU A 61 0.69 -3.06 -15.75
CA GLU A 61 -0.72 -3.44 -15.96
C GLU A 61 -1.59 -2.22 -16.26
N SER A 62 -1.38 -1.13 -15.51
CA SER A 62 -2.13 0.12 -15.67
C SER A 62 -1.92 0.70 -17.06
N VAL A 63 -0.67 0.75 -17.51
CA VAL A 63 -0.34 1.19 -18.87
C VAL A 63 -0.93 0.24 -19.92
N ALA A 64 -0.85 -1.08 -19.72
CA ALA A 64 -1.38 -2.06 -20.67
C ALA A 64 -2.90 -1.96 -20.83
N ARG A 65 -3.65 -1.76 -19.74
CA ARG A 65 -5.12 -1.76 -19.71
C ARG A 65 -5.73 -0.40 -20.04
N PHE A 66 -5.15 0.66 -19.52
CA PHE A 66 -5.74 2.00 -19.52
C PHE A 66 -4.89 3.05 -20.25
N GLN A 67 -3.71 2.66 -20.75
CA GLN A 67 -2.75 3.56 -21.42
C GLN A 67 -2.31 4.74 -20.52
N GLN A 68 -2.39 4.56 -19.21
CA GLN A 68 -2.05 5.55 -18.19
C GLN A 68 -1.32 4.88 -17.02
N THR A 69 -0.50 5.67 -16.32
CA THR A 69 0.14 5.24 -15.08
C THR A 69 -0.90 5.04 -13.98
N PHE A 70 -0.63 4.16 -13.00
CA PHE A 70 -1.63 3.80 -11.98
C PHE A 70 -2.16 5.03 -11.23
N VAL A 71 -1.26 5.97 -10.90
CA VAL A 71 -1.57 7.21 -10.17
C VAL A 71 -2.49 8.15 -10.94
N LEU A 72 -2.53 8.06 -12.28
CA LEU A 72 -3.37 8.91 -13.13
C LEU A 72 -4.75 8.31 -13.40
N LEU A 73 -4.98 7.05 -13.02
CA LEU A 73 -6.29 6.42 -13.10
C LEU A 73 -7.29 7.08 -12.14
N SER A 74 -8.56 7.04 -12.49
CA SER A 74 -9.64 7.36 -11.53
C SER A 74 -9.65 6.35 -10.38
N GLU A 75 -10.22 6.73 -9.23
CA GLU A 75 -10.29 5.82 -8.07
C GLU A 75 -11.00 4.50 -8.40
N GLU A 76 -12.06 4.54 -9.22
CA GLU A 76 -12.78 3.35 -9.66
C GLU A 76 -11.91 2.43 -10.54
N GLU A 77 -11.09 3.00 -11.42
CA GLU A 77 -10.13 2.26 -12.24
C GLU A 77 -8.99 1.68 -11.40
N GLN A 78 -8.50 2.42 -10.40
CA GLN A 78 -7.51 1.92 -9.43
C GLN A 78 -8.06 0.73 -8.65
N ASP A 79 -9.27 0.85 -8.11
CA ASP A 79 -9.94 -0.23 -7.39
C ASP A 79 -10.15 -1.46 -8.29
N THR A 80 -10.57 -1.23 -9.54
CA THR A 80 -10.75 -2.29 -10.53
C THR A 80 -9.44 -3.01 -10.85
N MET A 81 -8.35 -2.26 -11.00
CA MET A 81 -7.02 -2.83 -11.19
C MET A 81 -6.60 -3.71 -10.00
N LEU A 82 -6.79 -3.23 -8.78
CA LEU A 82 -6.47 -3.99 -7.56
C LEU A 82 -7.29 -5.28 -7.46
N ARG A 83 -8.58 -5.26 -7.82
CA ARG A 83 -9.41 -6.48 -7.88
C ARG A 83 -8.91 -7.49 -8.92
N HIS A 84 -8.49 -7.04 -10.10
CA HIS A 84 -7.90 -7.94 -11.10
C HIS A 84 -6.61 -8.59 -10.60
N ILE A 85 -5.76 -7.83 -9.90
CA ILE A 85 -4.52 -8.35 -9.31
C ILE A 85 -4.83 -9.38 -8.22
N GLU A 86 -5.82 -9.11 -7.35
CA GLU A 86 -6.30 -10.05 -6.34
C GLU A 86 -6.78 -11.37 -6.97
N ALA A 87 -7.51 -11.29 -8.09
CA ALA A 87 -8.00 -12.43 -8.86
C ALA A 87 -6.91 -13.14 -9.68
N GLY A 88 -5.72 -12.55 -9.82
CA GLY A 88 -4.64 -13.06 -10.68
C GLY A 88 -4.90 -12.84 -12.17
N GLU A 89 -5.81 -11.94 -12.53
CA GLU A 89 -6.17 -11.60 -13.90
C GLU A 89 -5.24 -10.50 -14.42
N VAL A 90 -4.07 -10.87 -14.93
CA VAL A 90 -3.01 -9.93 -15.36
C VAL A 90 -2.71 -10.08 -16.85
N LEU A 91 -2.37 -8.96 -17.53
CA LEU A 91 -2.03 -8.93 -18.96
C LEU A 91 -0.52 -8.98 -19.23
N THR A 92 0.28 -8.56 -18.25
CA THR A 92 1.73 -8.41 -18.35
C THR A 92 2.45 -9.52 -17.59
N ALA A 93 3.77 -9.59 -17.75
CA ALA A 93 4.59 -10.54 -17.02
C ALA A 93 4.88 -10.02 -15.61
N TRP A 94 4.63 -10.86 -14.60
CA TRP A 94 4.88 -10.54 -13.21
C TRP A 94 6.06 -11.36 -12.66
N ASN A 95 7.00 -10.68 -12.01
CA ASN A 95 8.12 -11.32 -11.31
C ASN A 95 7.80 -11.70 -9.86
N VAL A 96 6.56 -11.45 -9.44
CA VAL A 96 5.97 -11.86 -8.15
C VAL A 96 4.56 -12.37 -8.44
N THR A 97 4.04 -13.33 -7.68
CA THR A 97 2.65 -13.77 -7.90
C THR A 97 1.69 -12.59 -7.64
N PRO A 98 0.75 -12.25 -8.54
CA PRO A 98 -0.13 -11.09 -8.37
C PRO A 98 -0.87 -11.10 -7.03
N ARG A 99 -1.44 -12.25 -6.66
CA ARG A 99 -2.13 -12.44 -5.40
C ARG A 99 -1.21 -12.35 -4.17
N LEU A 100 0.06 -12.75 -4.29
CA LEU A 100 1.03 -12.58 -3.20
C LEU A 100 1.30 -11.10 -2.96
N PHE A 101 1.56 -10.33 -4.03
CA PHE A 101 1.77 -8.89 -3.92
C PHE A 101 0.54 -8.18 -3.34
N PHE A 102 -0.67 -8.51 -3.81
CA PHE A 102 -1.90 -7.93 -3.26
C PHE A 102 -2.03 -8.18 -1.75
N ASN A 103 -1.79 -9.42 -1.31
CA ASN A 103 -1.84 -9.76 0.12
C ASN A 103 -0.77 -9.01 0.92
N LEU A 104 0.44 -8.86 0.39
CA LEU A 104 1.50 -8.07 1.02
C LEU A 104 1.06 -6.62 1.19
N LEU A 105 0.54 -6.01 0.12
CA LEU A 105 0.03 -4.64 0.13
C LEU A 105 -1.05 -4.43 1.20
N VAL A 106 -2.05 -5.30 1.22
CA VAL A 106 -3.17 -5.22 2.18
C VAL A 106 -2.67 -5.39 3.61
N ASN A 107 -1.92 -6.45 3.90
CA ASN A 107 -1.51 -6.77 5.25
C ASN A 107 -0.62 -5.69 5.86
N THR A 108 0.42 -5.24 5.15
CA THR A 108 1.33 -4.26 5.71
C THR A 108 0.72 -2.85 5.73
N THR A 109 -0.28 -2.56 4.89
CA THR A 109 -1.08 -1.33 5.01
C THR A 109 -1.91 -1.35 6.28
N ALA A 110 -2.58 -2.47 6.56
CA ALA A 110 -3.34 -2.64 7.79
C ALA A 110 -2.43 -2.58 9.03
N GLU A 111 -1.29 -3.27 9.01
CA GLU A 111 -0.29 -3.18 10.08
C GLU A 111 0.17 -1.74 10.30
N GLY A 112 0.56 -1.03 9.24
CA GLY A 112 1.01 0.35 9.34
C GLY A 112 -0.08 1.30 9.87
N PHE A 113 -1.35 1.06 9.55
CA PHE A 113 -2.43 1.96 9.95
C PHE A 113 -2.98 1.67 11.36
N TYR A 114 -3.08 0.40 11.74
CA TYR A 114 -3.73 -0.03 12.98
C TYR A 114 -2.77 -0.35 14.14
N SER A 115 -1.46 -0.42 13.90
CA SER A 115 -0.47 -0.70 14.96
C SER A 115 -0.18 0.50 15.86
N ASN A 116 0.67 0.30 16.87
CA ASN A 116 1.14 1.38 17.75
C ASN A 116 1.88 2.47 16.93
N PRO A 117 1.57 3.77 17.12
CA PRO A 117 2.26 4.88 16.46
C PRO A 117 3.79 4.87 16.56
N GLU A 118 4.36 4.29 17.62
CA GLU A 118 5.82 4.14 17.81
C GLU A 118 6.51 3.31 16.73
N GLN A 119 5.76 2.49 16.00
CA GLN A 119 6.26 1.71 14.86
C GLN A 119 6.44 2.55 13.59
N GLY A 120 6.06 3.83 13.61
CA GLY A 120 6.20 4.78 12.49
C GLY A 120 4.96 4.94 11.63
N GLY A 121 3.96 4.08 11.83
CA GLY A 121 2.62 4.20 11.25
C GLY A 121 1.63 4.88 12.21
N ASN A 122 0.33 4.65 12.00
CA ASN A 122 -0.78 5.14 12.83
C ASN A 122 -0.53 6.54 13.41
N ARG A 123 -0.16 7.47 12.55
CA ARG A 123 0.41 8.76 12.94
C ARG A 123 -0.56 9.48 13.89
N LYS A 124 -0.09 9.87 15.07
CA LYS A 124 -0.89 10.51 16.13
C LYS A 124 -2.09 9.67 16.62
N GLY A 125 -2.07 8.34 16.41
CA GLY A 125 -3.16 7.46 16.82
C GLY A 125 -4.45 7.69 16.01
N VAL A 126 -4.35 8.03 14.72
CA VAL A 126 -5.53 8.23 13.85
C VAL A 126 -6.49 7.05 13.90
N SER A 127 -6.00 5.81 13.80
CA SER A 127 -6.86 4.64 13.85
C SER A 127 -7.43 4.37 15.25
N TRP A 128 -6.75 4.81 16.31
CA TRP A 128 -7.26 4.73 17.68
C TRP A 128 -8.42 5.70 17.88
N ALA A 129 -8.26 6.95 17.44
CA ALA A 129 -9.35 7.93 17.45
C ALA A 129 -10.55 7.44 16.62
N MET A 130 -10.30 6.87 15.44
CA MET A 130 -11.32 6.30 14.57
C MET A 130 -12.10 5.15 15.23
N THR A 131 -11.43 4.28 15.99
CA THR A 131 -12.05 3.10 16.62
C THR A 131 -12.59 3.37 18.03
N GLY A 132 -12.34 4.56 18.59
CA GLY A 132 -12.63 4.85 19.99
C GLY A 132 -11.70 4.12 20.96
N PHE A 133 -10.53 3.69 20.51
CA PHE A 133 -9.52 3.08 21.37
C PHE A 133 -8.83 4.16 22.20
N GLU A 134 -8.94 4.04 23.52
CA GLU A 134 -8.19 4.84 24.47
C GLU A 134 -6.95 4.06 24.91
N GLU A 135 -5.76 4.65 24.74
CA GLU A 135 -4.54 4.04 25.28
C GLU A 135 -4.70 3.90 26.80
N PRO A 136 -4.51 2.70 27.39
CA PRO A 136 -4.58 2.54 28.82
C PRO A 136 -3.60 3.50 29.49
N LEU A 137 -4.10 4.30 30.44
CA LEU A 137 -3.26 5.19 31.26
C LEU A 137 -2.09 4.37 31.83
N GLN A 138 -0.86 4.69 31.41
CA GLN A 138 0.37 4.12 31.97
C GLN A 138 0.67 4.69 33.35
#